data_AF-A0A7S1AEU9-F1
#
_entry.id   AF-A0A7S1AEU9-F1
#
_cell.length_a   1.000
_cell.length_b   1.000
_cell.length_c   1.000
_cell.angle_alpha   90.00
_cell.angle_beta   90.00
_cell.angle_gamma   90.00
#
_symmetry.space_group_name_H-M   'P 1'
#
loop_
_entity.id
_entity.type
_entity.pdbx_description
1 polymer ?
#
loop_
_entity_poly.entity_id
_entity_poly.type
_entity_poly.pdbx_seq_one_letter_code
_entity_poly.pdbx_strand_id
1 'polypeptide(L)'
;PARVQWQVPRAGQQGFHHRTEINKKIYRIGKNKKDDPNSASTESDLTEKGITPLGGFSHYGQVNEDWLMLKGAVCGPRKRVLSLRKTLIPQTKRSALENIELKFIDTSSKFGHGRFQ
;
A
#
# COMPACT_ATOMS: atom_id res chain seq x y z
N PRO A 1 17.78 33.49 -29.02
CA PRO A 1 16.95 32.67 -29.93
C PRO A 1 15.48 33.12 -29.94
N ALA A 2 14.92 33.37 -31.13
CA ALA A 2 13.52 33.81 -31.29
C ALA A 2 12.55 32.62 -31.32
N ARG A 3 12.54 31.80 -30.26
CA ARG A 3 11.60 30.68 -30.08
C ARG A 3 11.34 30.44 -28.60
N VAL A 4 10.14 29.99 -28.26
CA VAL A 4 9.81 29.56 -26.89
C VAL A 4 10.64 28.33 -26.55
N GLN A 5 11.29 28.34 -25.38
CA GLN A 5 12.09 27.22 -24.90
C GLN A 5 11.21 26.11 -24.35
N TRP A 6 11.67 24.87 -24.44
CA TRP A 6 10.93 23.70 -23.94
C TRP A 6 10.86 23.65 -22.41
N GLN A 7 11.76 24.35 -21.69
CA GLN A 7 11.71 24.44 -20.23
C GLN A 7 10.56 25.32 -19.73
N VAL A 8 9.95 26.15 -20.58
CA VAL A 8 8.83 27.00 -20.20
C VAL A 8 7.62 26.11 -19.91
N PRO A 9 7.05 26.15 -18.68
CA PRO A 9 5.91 25.30 -18.32
C PRO A 9 4.68 25.66 -19.16
N ARG A 10 4.03 24.63 -19.69
CA ARG A 10 2.87 24.73 -20.58
C ARG A 10 1.82 23.69 -20.16
N ALA A 11 0.55 23.95 -20.47
CA ALA A 11 -0.50 22.96 -20.28
C ALA A 11 -0.26 21.72 -21.17
N GLY A 12 -0.70 20.56 -20.70
CA GLY A 12 -0.54 19.28 -21.37
C GLY A 12 -1.10 18.14 -20.52
N GLN A 13 -0.75 16.90 -20.86
CA GLN A 13 -1.16 15.72 -20.10
C GLN A 13 -0.65 15.78 -18.65
N GLN A 14 -1.56 15.61 -17.69
CA GLN A 14 -1.24 15.50 -16.27
C GLN A 14 -1.75 14.17 -15.72
N GLY A 15 -0.83 13.27 -15.40
CA GLY A 15 -1.13 11.97 -14.80
C GLY A 15 -0.99 10.81 -15.77
N PHE A 16 -1.19 9.59 -15.27
CA PHE A 16 -0.90 8.34 -16.01
C PHE A 16 0.55 8.21 -16.51
N HIS A 17 1.48 8.93 -15.88
CA HIS A 17 2.89 8.81 -16.21
C HIS A 17 3.51 7.58 -15.55
N HIS A 18 4.42 6.92 -16.26
CA HIS A 18 5.24 5.86 -15.67
C HIS A 18 6.17 6.46 -14.59
N ARG A 19 6.19 5.84 -13.41
CA ARG A 19 6.99 6.27 -12.26
C ARG A 19 7.52 5.04 -11.53
N THR A 20 8.71 5.18 -10.96
CA THR A 20 9.31 4.18 -10.07
C THR A 20 9.53 4.83 -8.71
N GLU A 21 8.84 4.32 -7.70
CA GLU A 21 9.07 4.70 -6.30
C GLU A 21 10.03 3.72 -5.65
N ILE A 22 11.11 4.23 -5.06
CA ILE A 22 12.18 3.40 -4.48
C ILE A 22 12.05 3.30 -2.96
N ASN A 23 12.67 2.26 -2.40
CA ASN A 23 12.82 2.07 -0.95
C ASN A 23 11.50 2.02 -0.16
N LYS A 24 10.46 1.41 -0.75
CA LYS A 24 9.21 1.08 -0.06
C LYS A 24 9.43 -0.17 0.79
N LYS A 25 9.33 0.00 2.11
CA LYS A 25 9.48 -1.10 3.07
C LYS A 25 8.21 -1.94 3.10
N ILE A 26 8.36 -3.26 3.12
CA ILE A 26 7.27 -4.21 3.32
C ILE A 26 7.07 -4.36 4.83
N TYR A 27 5.83 -4.18 5.29
CA TYR A 27 5.47 -4.31 6.70
C TYR A 27 4.93 -5.69 7.02
N ARG A 28 4.10 -6.26 6.14
CA ARG A 28 3.51 -7.59 6.31
C ARG A 28 3.22 -8.20 4.94
N ILE A 29 3.43 -9.51 4.84
CA ILE A 29 2.94 -10.36 3.75
C ILE A 29 1.86 -11.21 4.40
N GLY A 30 0.63 -11.07 3.93
CA GLY A 30 -0.49 -11.89 4.40
C GLY A 30 -0.90 -12.88 3.33
N LYS A 31 -1.40 -14.03 3.78
CA LYS A 31 -1.95 -15.05 2.89
C LYS A 31 -3.40 -14.76 2.55
N ASN A 32 -3.90 -15.50 1.55
CA ASN A 32 -5.28 -15.52 1.16
C ASN A 32 -6.20 -15.79 2.37
N LYS A 33 -7.47 -15.35 2.25
CA LYS A 33 -8.45 -15.46 3.35
C LYS A 33 -8.85 -16.91 3.69
N LYS A 34 -8.67 -17.83 2.75
CA LYS A 34 -9.05 -19.25 2.91
C LYS A 34 -8.04 -20.01 3.77
N ASP A 35 -6.77 -19.71 3.58
CA ASP A 35 -5.64 -20.35 4.26
C ASP A 35 -5.38 -19.68 5.61
N ASP A 36 -5.49 -18.36 5.69
CA ASP A 36 -5.32 -17.60 6.92
C ASP A 36 -6.41 -16.50 7.06
N PRO A 37 -7.55 -16.83 7.71
CA PRO A 37 -8.60 -15.85 7.95
C PRO A 37 -8.16 -14.70 8.88
N ASN A 38 -7.07 -14.90 9.63
CA ASN A 38 -6.58 -14.01 10.69
C ASN A 38 -5.32 -13.26 10.26
N SER A 39 -5.09 -13.16 8.95
CA SER A 39 -3.89 -12.55 8.38
C SER A 39 -3.64 -11.10 8.82
N ALA A 40 -4.64 -10.39 9.37
CA ALA A 40 -4.49 -9.02 9.87
C ALA A 40 -4.59 -8.88 11.40
N SER A 41 -4.71 -9.96 12.17
CA SER A 41 -4.61 -9.89 13.64
C SER A 41 -3.16 -9.71 14.08
N THR A 42 -2.97 -9.06 15.23
CA THR A 42 -1.68 -8.87 15.90
C THR A 42 -1.75 -9.45 17.32
N GLU A 43 -0.62 -9.60 18.00
CA GLU A 43 -0.56 -10.19 19.37
C GLU A 43 -1.43 -9.44 20.38
N SER A 44 -1.65 -8.14 20.15
CA SER A 44 -2.47 -7.26 20.99
C SER A 44 -3.95 -7.26 20.62
N ASP A 45 -4.34 -7.85 19.49
CA ASP A 45 -5.75 -7.94 19.10
C ASP A 45 -6.42 -9.14 19.78
N LEU A 46 -7.51 -8.88 20.53
CA LEU A 46 -8.32 -9.93 21.14
C LEU A 46 -9.22 -10.65 20.12
N THR A 47 -9.55 -9.97 19.01
CA THR A 47 -10.45 -10.49 17.98
C THR A 47 -9.69 -10.83 16.71
N GLU A 48 -9.98 -12.01 16.20
CA GLU A 48 -9.54 -12.49 14.91
C GLU A 48 -10.12 -11.63 13.78
N LYS A 49 -9.24 -11.08 12.92
CA LYS A 49 -9.64 -10.19 11.83
C LYS A 49 -8.78 -10.40 10.57
N GLY A 50 -9.45 -10.31 9.42
CA GLY A 50 -8.81 -10.30 8.11
C GLY A 50 -8.53 -8.87 7.64
N ILE A 51 -7.73 -8.72 6.59
CA ILE A 51 -7.28 -7.39 6.10
C ILE A 51 -8.37 -6.54 5.47
N THR A 52 -9.47 -7.16 5.03
CA THR A 52 -10.56 -6.45 4.36
C THR A 52 -11.38 -5.69 5.41
N PRO A 53 -11.50 -4.35 5.32
CA PRO A 53 -12.22 -3.58 6.30
C PRO A 53 -13.73 -3.84 6.23
N LEU A 54 -14.48 -3.42 7.26
CA LEU A 54 -15.93 -3.47 7.27
C LEU A 54 -16.53 -2.75 6.04
N GLY A 55 -17.29 -3.47 5.22
CA GLY A 55 -17.84 -2.95 3.96
C GLY A 55 -16.88 -2.99 2.76
N GLY A 56 -15.65 -3.46 2.94
CA GLY A 56 -14.64 -3.61 1.90
C GLY A 56 -13.86 -2.33 1.59
N PHE A 57 -12.84 -2.46 0.75
CA PHE A 57 -12.04 -1.32 0.30
C PHE A 57 -12.83 -0.47 -0.70
N SER A 58 -12.81 0.84 -0.50
CA SER A 58 -13.55 1.81 -1.31
C SER A 58 -13.24 1.68 -2.81
N HIS A 59 -14.27 1.34 -3.60
CA HIS A 59 -14.24 1.01 -5.03
C HIS A 59 -13.25 -0.09 -5.46
N TYR A 60 -12.77 -0.91 -4.53
CA TYR A 60 -12.03 -2.14 -4.82
C TYR A 60 -12.88 -3.38 -4.49
N GLY A 61 -13.39 -3.44 -3.26
CA GLY A 61 -14.11 -4.61 -2.74
C GLY A 61 -13.28 -5.37 -1.71
N GLN A 62 -13.39 -6.69 -1.73
CA GLN A 62 -12.70 -7.57 -0.76
C GLN A 62 -11.35 -8.04 -1.30
N VAL A 63 -10.39 -8.26 -0.40
CA VAL A 63 -9.09 -8.88 -0.71
C VAL A 63 -9.19 -10.35 -0.35
N ASN A 64 -9.21 -11.22 -1.37
CA ASN A 64 -9.37 -12.66 -1.20
C ASN A 64 -8.04 -13.42 -1.31
N GLU A 65 -7.08 -12.87 -2.05
CA GLU A 65 -5.77 -13.47 -2.34
C GLU A 65 -4.69 -13.01 -1.37
N ASP A 66 -3.49 -13.55 -1.56
CA ASP A 66 -2.28 -13.08 -0.88
C ASP A 66 -2.09 -11.58 -1.08
N TRP A 67 -1.64 -10.91 -0.02
CA TRP A 67 -1.57 -9.46 0.02
C TRP A 67 -0.29 -8.96 0.66
N LEU A 68 0.04 -7.70 0.35
CA LEU A 68 1.23 -7.03 0.81
C LEU A 68 0.87 -5.68 1.43
N MET A 69 1.43 -5.40 2.60
CA MET A 69 1.36 -4.06 3.21
C MET A 69 2.68 -3.34 2.97
N LEU A 70 2.62 -2.23 2.22
CA LEU A 70 3.76 -1.36 1.92
C LEU A 70 3.71 -0.08 2.76
N LYS A 71 4.89 0.43 3.09
CA LYS A 71 5.03 1.72 3.77
C LYS A 71 4.56 2.88 2.87
N GLY A 72 3.48 3.54 3.28
CA GLY A 72 2.98 4.76 2.66
C GLY A 72 2.20 4.52 1.36
N ALA A 73 2.05 5.57 0.55
CA ALA A 73 1.34 5.49 -0.73
C ALA A 73 2.17 4.77 -1.82
N VAL A 74 1.50 4.35 -2.89
CA VAL A 74 2.12 3.82 -4.11
C VAL A 74 1.53 4.53 -5.32
N CYS A 75 2.27 4.55 -6.43
CA CYS A 75 1.85 5.23 -7.65
C CYS A 75 0.57 4.62 -8.25
N GLY A 76 -0.37 5.48 -8.64
CA GLY A 76 -1.60 5.07 -9.30
C GLY A 76 -2.78 4.78 -8.37
N PRO A 77 -3.99 4.66 -8.93
CA PRO A 77 -5.20 4.37 -8.18
C PRO A 77 -5.30 2.87 -7.87
N ARG A 78 -6.20 2.55 -6.94
CA ARG A 78 -6.74 1.20 -6.72
C ARG A 78 -7.10 0.49 -8.04
N LYS A 79 -6.97 -0.85 -8.05
CA LYS A 79 -7.14 -1.74 -9.23
C LYS A 79 -6.08 -1.62 -10.33
N ARG A 80 -5.11 -0.70 -10.24
CA ARG A 80 -3.99 -0.64 -11.18
C ARG A 80 -2.95 -1.71 -10.84
N VAL A 81 -2.46 -2.42 -11.86
CA VAL A 81 -1.34 -3.36 -11.72
C VAL A 81 -0.06 -2.62 -11.35
N LEU A 82 0.71 -3.18 -10.43
CA LEU A 82 1.98 -2.65 -9.96
C LEU A 82 3.05 -3.74 -10.05
N SER A 83 4.21 -3.40 -10.60
CA SER A 83 5.36 -4.30 -10.67
C SER A 83 6.30 -4.01 -9.51
N LEU A 84 6.45 -4.97 -8.59
CA LEU A 84 7.38 -4.87 -7.48
C LEU A 84 8.73 -5.49 -7.86
N ARG A 85 9.81 -4.77 -7.58
CA ARG A 85 11.19 -5.23 -7.83
C ARG A 85 12.01 -5.05 -6.56
N LYS A 86 12.93 -5.99 -6.29
CA LYS A 86 13.97 -5.79 -5.28
C LYS A 86 14.72 -4.49 -5.55
N THR A 87 15.09 -3.79 -4.48
CA THR A 87 15.88 -2.57 -4.59
C THR A 87 17.24 -2.86 -5.22
N LEU A 88 17.73 -1.96 -6.07
CA LEU A 88 19.06 -2.04 -6.64
C LEU A 88 20.12 -1.40 -5.73
N ILE A 89 19.68 -0.58 -4.77
CA ILE A 89 20.56 0.16 -3.89
C ILE A 89 20.69 -0.62 -2.58
N PRO A 90 21.91 -0.89 -2.10
CA PRO A 90 22.10 -1.58 -0.83
C PRO A 90 21.47 -0.78 0.32
N GLN A 91 20.70 -1.45 1.16
CA GLN A 91 20.01 -0.84 2.29
C GLN A 91 20.89 -0.91 3.53
N THR A 92 21.61 0.17 3.82
CA THR A 92 22.51 0.27 4.99
C THR A 92 21.93 1.08 6.15
N LYS A 93 20.85 1.84 5.90
CA LYS A 93 20.23 2.70 6.91
C LYS A 93 19.53 1.86 7.97
N ARG A 94 19.64 2.27 9.25
CA ARG A 94 18.94 1.64 10.38
C ARG A 94 17.43 1.51 10.14
N SER A 95 16.79 2.53 9.59
CA SER A 95 15.36 2.52 9.28
C SER A 95 14.97 1.47 8.22
N ALA A 96 15.88 1.12 7.32
CA ALA A 96 15.65 0.08 6.32
C ALA A 96 15.82 -1.33 6.92
N LEU A 97 16.77 -1.51 7.83
CA LEU A 97 17.11 -2.79 8.48
C LEU A 97 16.29 -3.13 9.72
N GLU A 98 15.54 -2.17 10.27
CA GLU A 98 14.69 -2.38 11.43
C GLU A 98 13.68 -3.52 11.19
N ASN A 99 13.57 -4.44 12.15
CA ASN A 99 12.50 -5.44 12.15
C ASN A 99 11.20 -4.78 12.57
N ILE A 100 10.14 -4.97 11.76
CA ILE A 100 8.86 -4.34 12.01
C ILE A 100 7.94 -5.33 12.70
N GLU A 101 7.47 -4.94 13.87
CA GLU A 101 6.42 -5.62 14.60
C GLU A 101 5.19 -4.72 14.65
N LEU A 102 4.10 -5.17 14.04
CA LEU A 102 2.85 -4.41 14.02
C LEU A 102 2.05 -4.71 15.29
N LYS A 103 1.66 -3.65 16.01
CA LYS A 103 0.81 -3.77 17.21
C LYS A 103 -0.68 -3.61 16.92
N PHE A 104 -1.04 -3.07 15.76
CA PHE A 104 -2.43 -2.89 15.40
C PHE A 104 -2.57 -2.67 13.89
N ILE A 105 -3.61 -3.26 13.31
CA ILE A 105 -4.04 -2.99 11.93
C ILE A 105 -5.48 -2.53 11.98
N ASP A 106 -5.75 -1.38 11.37
CA ASP A 106 -7.08 -0.79 11.34
C ASP A 106 -7.93 -1.36 10.21
N THR A 107 -8.93 -2.16 10.59
CA THR A 107 -9.92 -2.79 9.69
C THR A 107 -11.27 -2.08 9.75
N SER A 108 -11.32 -0.88 10.31
CA SER A 108 -12.54 -0.09 10.33
C SER A 108 -13.05 0.23 8.93
N SER A 109 -14.36 0.43 8.80
CA SER A 109 -14.97 0.93 7.56
C SER A 109 -14.25 2.18 7.06
N LYS A 110 -14.00 2.20 5.74
CA LYS A 110 -13.47 3.37 5.00
C LYS A 110 -14.56 4.13 4.25
N PHE A 111 -15.82 3.71 4.39
CA PHE A 111 -16.99 4.45 3.94
C PHE A 111 -17.51 5.28 5.12
N GLY A 112 -17.32 6.60 5.05
CA GLY A 112 -17.66 7.51 6.15
C GLY A 112 -16.68 7.40 7.32
N HIS A 113 -17.21 7.40 8.55
CA HIS A 113 -16.41 7.34 9.78
C HIS A 113 -16.47 5.94 10.41
N GLY A 114 -15.39 5.17 10.26
CA GLY A 114 -15.26 3.87 10.91
C GLY A 114 -15.08 4.00 12.42
N ARG A 115 -16.01 3.42 13.20
CA ARG A 115 -15.97 3.40 14.68
C ARG A 115 -15.65 2.03 15.27
N PHE A 116 -15.85 0.98 14.49
CA PHE A 116 -15.70 -0.41 14.89
C PHE A 116 -14.66 -1.09 14.00
N GLN A 117 -14.01 -2.11 14.54
CA GLN A 117 -13.01 -2.93 13.84
C GLN A 117 -13.65 -4.13 13.16
#